data_AF-A0A3M5P5J4-F1
#
_entry.id   AF-A0A3M5P5J4-F1
#
_cell.length_a   1.000
_cell.length_b   1.000
_cell.length_c   1.000
_cell.angle_alpha   90.00
_cell.angle_beta   90.00
_cell.angle_gamma   90.00
#
_symmetry.space_group_name_H-M   'P 1'
#
loop_
_entity.id
_entity.type
_entity.pdbx_description
1 polymer ?
#
loop_
_entity_poly.entity_id
_entity_poly.type
_entity_poly.pdbx_seq_one_letter_code
_entity_poly.pdbx_strand_id
1 'polypeptide(L)'
;MSRPLSGLLVAGLSFGLVLPAQALVAPENQSASAQVRRTTFGVPHIVAADERGLGYGIGYAYAQDNLCLLANEVVTVNGERSRYFGPDKATLEQRNNMASDLLFKWLNTPEALADFWKAQPAEIRQLMQGYAAGYNRSLGEQHAKGLPTACAAEWVRPISTDDLVRLTRRLLVEGGVGQFTEALAGASPPQKGAQVGVEREQRQALQLAAARNERFALERGSNAVAIGRELSANGRGMLLANPHFPWGGGMRFYQMHLTIPGKLDVMGAALPGLPLINIGFNQHLAWTHTVDTSRHFTLHRLQLDPKDPTRYLLDGKSVAMGKQQLSVQVKQADGSVKPVTRTVYSSTFGPVVQWPGRLDWDDKFAFSLRDANLKNDRVLQQWYAMDQAKSLKAFQDSVRSLQGIPWVNTVAVDAKGQALYSRMSTR
;
A
#
# COMPACT_ATOMS: atom_id res chain seq x y z
N MET A 1 -92.06 29.97 24.86
CA MET A 1 -92.75 28.86 25.56
C MET A 1 -91.72 27.78 25.86
N SER A 2 -91.66 27.37 27.14
CA SER A 2 -91.22 26.07 27.67
C SER A 2 -89.82 25.50 27.31
N ARG A 3 -88.94 25.54 28.32
CA ARG A 3 -87.85 24.56 28.60
C ARG A 3 -88.43 23.15 28.93
N PRO A 4 -87.62 22.08 29.20
CA PRO A 4 -86.25 21.70 28.79
C PRO A 4 -86.19 20.23 28.30
N LEU A 5 -85.00 19.70 27.92
CA LEU A 5 -84.65 18.29 28.13
C LEU A 5 -83.13 18.08 28.09
N SER A 6 -82.66 17.38 29.12
CA SER A 6 -81.28 17.01 29.43
C SER A 6 -80.79 15.84 28.57
N GLY A 7 -79.49 15.76 28.27
CA GLY A 7 -78.91 14.60 27.60
C GLY A 7 -77.38 14.60 27.53
N LEU A 8 -76.77 14.06 28.58
CA LEU A 8 -75.44 13.45 28.72
C LEU A 8 -74.25 13.86 27.81
N LEU A 9 -73.21 14.34 28.49
CA LEU A 9 -71.80 14.29 28.11
C LEU A 9 -71.29 12.84 28.05
N VAL A 10 -70.68 12.45 26.93
CA VAL A 10 -69.66 11.38 26.88
C VAL A 10 -68.37 12.02 26.37
N ALA A 11 -67.46 12.28 27.31
CA ALA A 11 -66.09 12.69 26.99
C ALA A 11 -65.30 11.45 26.54
N GLY A 12 -64.98 11.35 25.25
CA GLY A 12 -64.05 10.37 24.72
C GLY A 12 -62.62 10.70 25.17
N LEU A 13 -62.11 9.97 26.16
CA LEU A 13 -60.70 9.95 26.53
C LEU A 13 -59.92 9.19 25.46
N SER A 14 -59.33 9.92 24.52
CA SER A 14 -58.33 9.39 23.59
C SER A 14 -57.06 9.05 24.37
N PHE A 15 -56.90 7.79 24.78
CA PHE A 15 -55.62 7.26 25.25
C PHE A 15 -54.64 7.25 24.07
N GLY A 16 -53.77 8.25 24.02
CA GLY A 16 -52.57 8.22 23.18
C GLY A 16 -51.65 7.12 23.68
N LEU A 17 -51.70 5.95 23.04
CA LEU A 17 -50.70 4.90 23.17
C LEU A 17 -49.37 5.43 22.63
N VAL A 18 -48.53 5.98 23.52
CA VAL A 18 -47.12 6.18 23.25
C VAL A 18 -46.47 4.81 23.27
N LEU A 19 -46.42 4.16 22.10
CA LEU A 19 -45.54 3.02 21.89
C LEU A 19 -44.10 3.54 22.05
N PRO A 20 -43.30 3.02 23.00
CA PRO A 20 -41.89 3.31 22.97
C PRO A 20 -41.38 2.74 21.65
N ALA A 21 -40.81 3.61 20.81
CA ALA A 21 -39.95 3.17 19.72
C ALA A 21 -38.77 2.46 20.38
N GLN A 22 -38.92 1.15 20.64
CA GLN A 22 -37.79 0.27 20.79
C GLN A 22 -37.05 0.38 19.46
N ALA A 23 -35.99 1.18 19.45
CA ALA A 23 -34.97 1.04 18.44
C ALA A 23 -34.60 -0.44 18.47
N LEU A 24 -34.99 -1.16 17.41
CA LEU A 24 -34.42 -2.45 17.09
C LEU A 24 -32.93 -2.17 16.91
N VAL A 25 -32.17 -2.35 17.99
CA VAL A 25 -30.73 -2.51 17.92
C VAL A 25 -30.56 -3.76 17.08
N ALA A 26 -30.34 -3.58 15.78
CA ALA A 26 -29.83 -4.65 14.94
C ALA A 26 -28.62 -5.24 15.67
N PRO A 27 -28.53 -6.56 15.85
CA PRO A 27 -27.42 -7.15 16.59
C PRO A 27 -26.11 -6.66 15.96
N GLU A 28 -25.36 -5.93 16.76
CA GLU A 28 -24.05 -5.42 16.39
C GLU A 28 -23.15 -6.63 16.12
N ASN A 29 -22.74 -6.78 14.86
CA ASN A 29 -21.57 -7.51 14.38
C ASN A 29 -21.38 -8.93 14.93
N GLN A 30 -21.58 -9.96 14.08
CA GLN A 30 -20.81 -11.21 14.27
C GLN A 30 -19.34 -10.83 14.46
N SER A 31 -18.77 -11.18 15.61
CA SER A 31 -17.36 -10.92 15.89
C SER A 31 -16.53 -11.61 14.82
N ALA A 32 -15.62 -10.87 14.17
CA ALA A 32 -14.74 -11.43 13.16
C ALA A 32 -13.97 -12.60 13.78
N SER A 33 -14.04 -13.77 13.14
CA SER A 33 -13.43 -15.00 13.65
C SER A 33 -12.80 -15.80 12.52
N ALA A 34 -11.73 -16.52 12.86
CA ALA A 34 -11.05 -17.42 11.95
C ALA A 34 -10.45 -18.59 12.73
N GLN A 35 -10.39 -19.75 12.08
CA GLN A 35 -9.59 -20.87 12.54
C GLN A 35 -8.21 -20.78 11.87
N VAL A 36 -7.15 -20.71 12.67
CA VAL A 36 -5.76 -20.75 12.19
C VAL A 36 -5.15 -22.08 12.57
N ARG A 37 -4.85 -22.91 11.56
CA ARG A 37 -4.16 -24.20 11.73
C ARG A 37 -2.76 -24.07 11.15
N ARG A 38 -1.73 -24.43 11.92
CA ARG A 38 -0.34 -24.42 11.42
C ARG A 38 0.10 -25.82 11.04
N THR A 39 0.82 -25.94 9.93
CA THR A 39 1.42 -27.20 9.46
C THR A 39 2.95 -27.14 9.58
N THR A 40 3.67 -28.10 9.00
CA THR A 40 5.14 -28.11 8.96
C THR A 40 5.69 -26.75 8.51
N PHE A 41 6.79 -26.31 9.12
CA PHE A 41 7.38 -24.97 8.96
C PHE A 41 6.53 -23.80 9.49
N GLY A 42 5.41 -24.10 10.16
CA GLY A 42 4.56 -23.10 10.79
C GLY A 42 3.59 -22.40 9.85
N VAL A 43 3.45 -22.87 8.59
CA VAL A 43 2.58 -22.24 7.58
C VAL A 43 1.13 -22.18 8.07
N PRO A 44 0.50 -20.99 8.17
CA PRO A 44 -0.89 -20.89 8.59
C PRO A 44 -1.85 -21.25 7.46
N HIS A 45 -2.83 -22.07 7.81
CA HIS A 45 -4.04 -22.36 7.05
C HIS A 45 -5.19 -21.69 7.78
N ILE A 46 -5.75 -20.65 7.15
CA ILE A 46 -6.69 -19.72 7.75
C ILE A 46 -8.05 -19.97 7.11
N VAL A 47 -9.01 -20.42 7.91
CA VAL A 47 -10.39 -20.66 7.48
C VAL A 47 -11.31 -19.66 8.17
N ALA A 48 -12.17 -19.00 7.41
CA ALA A 48 -13.18 -18.08 7.95
C ALA A 48 -14.49 -18.17 7.17
N ALA A 49 -15.57 -17.66 7.77
CA ALA A 49 -16.90 -17.63 7.15
C ALA A 49 -17.04 -16.54 6.07
N ASP A 50 -16.26 -15.46 6.20
CA ASP A 50 -16.31 -14.30 5.31
C ASP A 50 -14.95 -13.59 5.24
N GLU A 51 -14.87 -12.56 4.41
CA GLU A 51 -13.69 -11.71 4.24
C GLU A 51 -13.20 -11.03 5.50
N ARG A 52 -14.11 -10.60 6.40
CA ARG A 52 -13.72 -9.91 7.63
C ARG A 52 -13.05 -10.89 8.58
N GLY A 53 -13.60 -12.08 8.73
CA GLY A 53 -12.98 -13.18 9.46
C GLY A 53 -11.66 -13.62 8.82
N LEU A 54 -11.60 -13.74 7.49
CA LEU A 54 -10.38 -14.15 6.81
C LEU A 54 -9.25 -13.13 7.04
N GLY A 55 -9.55 -11.85 6.83
CA GLY A 55 -8.63 -10.75 7.14
C GLY A 55 -8.15 -10.81 8.59
N TYR A 56 -9.06 -11.04 9.54
CA TYR A 56 -8.73 -11.20 10.95
C TYR A 56 -7.74 -12.32 11.22
N GLY A 57 -7.96 -13.50 10.64
CA GLY A 57 -7.02 -14.61 10.75
C GLY A 57 -5.65 -14.30 10.15
N ILE A 58 -5.60 -13.60 9.01
CA ILE A 58 -4.35 -13.18 8.36
C ILE A 58 -3.58 -12.22 9.27
N GLY A 59 -4.21 -11.13 9.71
CA GLY A 59 -3.57 -10.13 10.56
C GLY A 59 -3.06 -10.72 11.87
N TYR A 60 -3.83 -11.64 12.47
CA TYR A 60 -3.45 -12.34 13.70
C TYR A 60 -2.24 -13.25 13.49
N ALA A 61 -2.27 -14.14 12.49
CA ALA A 61 -1.18 -15.06 12.19
C ALA A 61 0.10 -14.33 11.77
N TYR A 62 -0.03 -13.31 10.92
CA TYR A 62 1.09 -12.50 10.47
C TYR A 62 1.77 -11.78 11.65
N ALA A 63 0.98 -11.17 12.54
CA ALA A 63 1.51 -10.48 13.72
C ALA A 63 2.21 -11.43 14.69
N GLN A 64 1.72 -12.66 14.87
CA GLN A 64 2.41 -13.67 15.70
C GLN A 64 3.83 -13.94 15.19
N ASP A 65 4.04 -13.93 13.88
CA ASP A 65 5.30 -14.34 13.27
C ASP A 65 6.22 -13.16 12.93
N ASN A 66 5.65 -11.98 12.65
CA ASN A 66 6.36 -10.86 12.01
C ASN A 66 5.99 -9.48 12.61
N LEU A 67 5.60 -9.43 13.89
CA LEU A 67 5.18 -8.18 14.56
C LEU A 67 6.17 -7.02 14.34
N CYS A 68 7.45 -7.24 14.67
CA CYS A 68 8.48 -6.21 14.59
C CYS A 68 8.67 -5.69 13.16
N LEU A 69 8.57 -6.58 12.16
CA LEU A 69 8.72 -6.23 10.76
C LEU A 69 7.56 -5.33 10.33
N LEU A 70 6.31 -5.75 10.55
CA LEU A 70 5.16 -4.96 10.12
C LEU A 70 5.08 -3.62 10.84
N ALA A 71 5.34 -3.59 12.16
CA ALA A 71 5.38 -2.35 12.91
C ALA A 71 6.45 -1.39 12.36
N ASN A 72 7.64 -1.90 11.98
CA ASN A 72 8.68 -1.06 11.37
C ASN A 72 8.23 -0.48 10.02
N GLU A 73 7.57 -1.29 9.19
CA GLU A 73 7.04 -0.84 7.90
C GLU A 73 5.90 0.18 8.07
N VAL A 74 5.08 0.04 9.11
CA VAL A 74 4.06 1.04 9.46
C VAL A 74 4.69 2.37 9.81
N VAL A 75 5.80 2.40 10.58
CA VAL A 75 6.56 3.64 10.83
C VAL A 75 7.06 4.27 9.53
N THR A 76 7.57 3.45 8.62
CA THR A 76 8.01 3.90 7.29
C THR A 76 6.91 4.61 6.54
N VAL A 77 5.76 3.96 6.34
CA VAL A 77 4.71 4.50 5.46
C VAL A 77 3.88 5.61 6.10
N ASN A 78 3.98 5.81 7.43
CA ASN A 78 3.42 6.97 8.13
C ASN A 78 4.35 8.20 8.11
N GLY A 79 5.58 8.03 7.63
CA GLY A 79 6.60 9.08 7.61
C GLY A 79 7.02 9.50 9.01
N GLU A 80 7.32 8.52 9.86
CA GLU A 80 7.70 8.71 11.26
C GLU A 80 9.09 8.13 11.58
N ARG A 81 9.89 7.76 10.58
CA ARG A 81 11.19 7.13 10.81
C ARG A 81 12.16 8.09 11.50
N SER A 82 12.16 9.36 11.12
CA SER A 82 13.02 10.39 11.69
C SER A 82 12.70 10.65 13.17
N ARG A 83 11.44 10.45 13.57
CA ARG A 83 11.00 10.55 14.97
C ARG A 83 11.58 9.43 15.82
N TYR A 84 11.54 8.20 15.34
CA TYR A 84 11.88 7.04 16.16
C TYR A 84 13.33 6.58 15.99
N PHE A 85 13.87 6.67 14.77
CA PHE A 85 15.17 6.13 14.38
C PHE A 85 16.21 7.21 14.05
N GLY A 86 15.82 8.49 14.04
CA GLY A 86 16.68 9.62 13.70
C GLY A 86 16.73 9.91 12.20
N PRO A 87 16.91 11.18 11.79
CA PRO A 87 16.77 11.63 10.40
C PRO A 87 17.89 11.12 9.48
N ASP A 88 19.09 10.93 10.01
CA ASP A 88 20.30 10.59 9.23
C ASP A 88 20.53 9.08 9.08
N LYS A 89 19.72 8.26 9.75
CA LYS A 89 19.74 6.81 9.60
C LYS A 89 18.99 6.39 8.32
N ALA A 90 19.06 5.10 8.01
CA ALA A 90 18.45 4.55 6.81
C ALA A 90 17.52 3.35 7.10
N THR A 91 16.62 3.06 6.16
CA THR A 91 15.87 1.80 6.11
C THR A 91 16.78 0.62 5.77
N LEU A 92 16.26 -0.60 5.86
CA LEU A 92 16.98 -1.81 5.40
C LEU A 92 17.31 -1.74 3.90
N GLU A 93 16.46 -1.09 3.12
CA GLU A 93 16.66 -0.80 1.69
C GLU A 93 17.61 0.38 1.44
N GLN A 94 18.32 0.84 2.47
CA GLN A 94 19.29 1.95 2.39
C GLN A 94 18.67 3.26 1.87
N ARG A 95 17.45 3.57 2.30
CA ARG A 95 16.81 4.88 2.06
C ARG A 95 16.97 5.76 3.28
N ASN A 96 17.38 7.01 3.10
CA ASN A 96 17.49 7.96 4.22
C ASN A 96 16.11 8.18 4.89
N ASN A 97 16.08 8.22 6.23
CA ASN A 97 14.83 8.32 6.99
C ASN A 97 14.08 9.62 6.74
N MET A 98 14.77 10.77 6.72
CA MET A 98 14.12 12.06 6.43
C MET A 98 13.53 12.10 5.01
N ALA A 99 14.28 11.60 4.02
CA ALA A 99 13.80 11.53 2.64
C ALA A 99 12.60 10.56 2.51
N SER A 100 12.66 9.41 3.19
CA SER A 100 11.56 8.46 3.29
C SER A 100 10.31 9.12 3.88
N ASP A 101 10.45 9.84 4.99
CA ASP A 101 9.32 10.48 5.65
C ASP A 101 8.67 11.53 4.76
N LEU A 102 9.46 12.37 4.08
CA LEU A 102 8.93 13.36 3.14
C LEU A 102 8.18 12.70 1.97
N LEU A 103 8.71 11.62 1.39
CA LEU A 103 8.02 10.88 0.33
C LEU A 103 6.65 10.37 0.82
N PHE A 104 6.59 9.73 1.98
CA PHE A 104 5.33 9.14 2.45
C PHE A 104 4.34 10.18 2.98
N LYS A 105 4.80 11.31 3.55
CA LYS A 105 3.94 12.45 3.88
C LYS A 105 3.38 13.12 2.61
N TRP A 106 4.18 13.22 1.54
CA TRP A 106 3.71 13.71 0.25
C TRP A 106 2.70 12.74 -0.39
N LEU A 107 3.01 11.45 -0.39
CA LEU A 107 2.21 10.41 -1.05
C LEU A 107 0.85 10.19 -0.37
N ASN A 108 0.79 10.27 0.96
CA ASN A 108 -0.36 9.80 1.75
C ASN A 108 -1.13 10.96 2.40
N THR A 109 -1.59 11.91 1.57
CA THR A 109 -2.52 12.95 2.05
C THR A 109 -3.86 12.33 2.49
N PRO A 110 -4.61 12.99 3.41
CA PRO A 110 -5.92 12.51 3.82
C PRO A 110 -6.86 12.23 2.65
N GLU A 111 -6.85 13.10 1.63
CA GLU A 111 -7.67 12.97 0.43
C GLU A 111 -7.26 11.73 -0.37
N ALA A 112 -5.95 11.52 -0.58
CA ALA A 112 -5.47 10.40 -1.35
C ALA A 112 -5.78 9.05 -0.67
N LEU A 113 -5.77 9.00 0.67
CA LEU A 113 -6.16 7.82 1.44
C LEU A 113 -7.68 7.60 1.37
N ALA A 114 -8.47 8.66 1.50
CA ALA A 114 -9.93 8.59 1.39
C ALA A 114 -10.38 8.14 0.00
N ASP A 115 -9.77 8.66 -1.06
CA ASP A 115 -10.04 8.28 -2.44
C ASP A 115 -9.71 6.80 -2.67
N PHE A 116 -8.52 6.35 -2.23
CA PHE A 116 -8.14 4.94 -2.33
C PHE A 116 -9.12 4.04 -1.59
N TRP A 117 -9.49 4.40 -0.35
CA TRP A 117 -10.43 3.62 0.46
C TRP A 117 -11.83 3.55 -0.16
N LYS A 118 -12.33 4.67 -0.69
CA LYS A 118 -13.63 4.78 -1.34
C LYS A 118 -13.73 3.88 -2.57
N ALA A 119 -12.65 3.75 -3.33
CA ALA A 119 -12.56 2.89 -4.51
C ALA A 119 -12.59 1.38 -4.19
N GLN A 120 -12.33 0.97 -2.95
CA GLN A 120 -12.25 -0.45 -2.61
C GLN A 120 -13.62 -1.13 -2.57
N PRO A 121 -13.79 -2.33 -3.17
CA PRO A 121 -14.97 -3.17 -2.99
C PRO A 121 -15.22 -3.52 -1.51
N ALA A 122 -16.44 -3.94 -1.19
CA ALA A 122 -16.84 -4.27 0.18
C ALA A 122 -15.96 -5.38 0.78
N GLU A 123 -15.66 -6.40 -0.03
CA GLU A 123 -14.82 -7.54 0.29
C GLU A 123 -13.41 -7.11 0.70
N ILE A 124 -12.81 -6.19 -0.06
CA ILE A 124 -11.47 -5.65 0.23
C ILE A 124 -11.48 -4.81 1.51
N ARG A 125 -12.52 -3.99 1.73
CA ARG A 125 -12.66 -3.24 2.98
C ARG A 125 -12.80 -4.16 4.18
N GLN A 126 -13.59 -5.23 4.06
CA GLN A 126 -13.76 -6.24 5.11
C GLN A 126 -12.44 -6.97 5.41
N LEU A 127 -11.69 -7.38 4.38
CA LEU A 127 -10.36 -7.98 4.53
C LEU A 127 -9.41 -7.05 5.29
N MET A 128 -9.32 -5.77 4.92
CA MET A 128 -8.45 -4.80 5.61
C MET A 128 -8.89 -4.52 7.05
N GLN A 129 -10.20 -4.36 7.28
CA GLN A 129 -10.76 -4.18 8.63
C GLN A 129 -10.47 -5.38 9.52
N GLY A 130 -10.66 -6.59 8.99
CA GLY A 130 -10.31 -7.84 9.64
C GLY A 130 -8.82 -7.86 9.98
N TYR A 131 -7.95 -7.62 9.01
CA TYR A 131 -6.49 -7.64 9.18
C TYR A 131 -6.05 -6.73 10.32
N ALA A 132 -6.49 -5.47 10.32
CA ALA A 132 -6.15 -4.53 11.39
C ALA A 132 -6.60 -5.05 12.76
N ALA A 133 -7.84 -5.56 12.87
CA ALA A 133 -8.36 -6.12 14.12
C ALA A 133 -7.58 -7.37 14.59
N GLY A 134 -7.21 -8.26 13.68
CA GLY A 134 -6.43 -9.47 13.97
C GLY A 134 -5.02 -9.15 14.45
N TYR A 135 -4.34 -8.23 13.75
CA TYR A 135 -3.04 -7.71 14.17
C TYR A 135 -3.12 -7.09 15.57
N ASN A 136 -4.11 -6.21 15.80
CA ASN A 136 -4.27 -5.50 17.07
C ASN A 136 -4.54 -6.45 18.24
N ARG A 137 -5.29 -7.53 18.01
CA ARG A 137 -5.46 -8.60 19.00
C ARG A 137 -4.12 -9.28 19.32
N SER A 138 -3.38 -9.72 18.30
CA SER A 138 -2.10 -10.40 18.51
C SER A 138 -1.10 -9.50 19.24
N LEU A 139 -1.06 -8.20 18.90
CA LEU A 139 -0.26 -7.21 19.61
C LEU A 139 -0.65 -7.12 21.09
N GLY A 140 -1.95 -7.07 21.42
CA GLY A 140 -2.41 -7.06 22.81
C GLY A 140 -1.96 -8.30 23.59
N GLU A 141 -2.09 -9.48 22.98
CA GLU A 141 -1.63 -10.75 23.57
C GLU A 141 -0.10 -10.80 23.74
N GLN A 142 0.67 -10.28 22.78
CA GLN A 142 2.12 -10.21 22.86
C GLN A 142 2.60 -9.17 23.87
N HIS A 143 1.92 -8.03 24.01
CA HIS A 143 2.19 -7.05 25.07
C HIS A 143 2.05 -7.68 26.46
N ALA A 144 0.99 -8.45 26.69
CA ALA A 144 0.77 -9.14 27.97
C ALA A 144 1.87 -10.17 28.31
N LYS A 145 2.56 -10.71 27.29
CA LYS A 145 3.67 -11.66 27.44
C LYS A 145 5.05 -10.98 27.46
N GLY A 146 5.12 -9.68 27.17
CA GLY A 146 6.34 -8.95 26.88
C GLY A 146 6.69 -8.97 25.39
N LEU A 147 6.89 -7.80 24.80
CA LEU A 147 7.29 -7.67 23.40
C LEU A 147 8.71 -8.21 23.16
N PRO A 148 9.00 -8.70 21.93
CA PRO A 148 10.36 -9.05 21.55
C PRO A 148 11.31 -7.86 21.73
N THR A 149 12.48 -8.07 22.32
CA THR A 149 13.46 -7.00 22.64
C THR A 149 13.79 -6.13 21.43
N ALA A 150 13.88 -6.72 20.23
CA ALA A 150 14.18 -6.00 18.99
C ALA A 150 13.14 -4.93 18.62
N CYS A 151 11.91 -5.02 19.14
CA CYS A 151 10.84 -4.06 18.88
C CYS A 151 10.02 -3.71 20.13
N ALA A 152 10.58 -3.86 21.33
CA ALA A 152 9.96 -3.40 22.56
C ALA A 152 10.05 -1.86 22.66
N ALA A 153 9.22 -1.15 21.90
CA ALA A 153 9.30 0.31 21.74
C ALA A 153 7.93 0.94 21.41
N GLU A 154 7.80 2.25 21.66
CA GLU A 154 6.55 3.02 21.46
C GLU A 154 5.97 2.91 20.04
N TRP A 155 6.83 2.76 19.04
CA TRP A 155 6.41 2.65 17.64
C TRP A 155 5.72 1.32 17.30
N VAL A 156 5.76 0.33 18.19
CA VAL A 156 4.95 -0.88 18.09
C VAL A 156 3.57 -0.62 18.71
N ARG A 157 2.66 -0.16 17.86
CA ARG A 157 1.31 0.25 18.22
C ARG A 157 0.23 -0.52 17.46
N PRO A 158 -1.04 -0.46 17.89
CA PRO A 158 -2.16 -0.87 17.06
C PRO A 158 -2.14 -0.16 15.70
N ILE A 159 -2.58 -0.86 14.66
CA ILE A 159 -2.67 -0.36 13.28
C ILE A 159 -4.12 -0.10 12.88
N SER A 160 -4.31 0.80 11.93
CA SER A 160 -5.61 1.08 11.30
C SER A 160 -5.66 0.56 9.86
N THR A 161 -6.84 0.65 9.24
CA THR A 161 -6.98 0.39 7.79
C THR A 161 -6.18 1.38 6.96
N ASP A 162 -6.00 2.62 7.42
CA ASP A 162 -5.17 3.60 6.73
C ASP A 162 -3.70 3.16 6.69
N ASP A 163 -3.19 2.52 7.74
CA ASP A 163 -1.83 1.97 7.74
C ASP A 163 -1.67 0.90 6.64
N LEU A 164 -2.68 0.05 6.44
CA LEU A 164 -2.69 -0.97 5.37
C LEU A 164 -2.80 -0.34 3.98
N VAL A 165 -3.60 0.73 3.84
CA VAL A 165 -3.65 1.52 2.60
C VAL A 165 -2.29 2.16 2.31
N ARG A 166 -1.62 2.74 3.31
CA ARG A 166 -0.27 3.33 3.17
C ARG A 166 0.77 2.28 2.75
N LEU A 167 0.72 1.07 3.32
CA LEU A 167 1.56 -0.07 2.89
C LEU A 167 1.31 -0.47 1.43
N THR A 168 0.03 -0.54 1.03
CA THR A 168 -0.34 -0.83 -0.36
C THR A 168 0.16 0.27 -1.31
N ARG A 169 0.00 1.54 -0.94
CA ARG A 169 0.46 2.69 -1.73
C ARG A 169 1.98 2.74 -1.86
N ARG A 170 2.73 2.36 -0.82
CA ARG A 170 4.19 2.17 -0.91
C ARG A 170 4.53 1.19 -2.02
N LEU A 171 3.87 0.04 -2.05
CA LEU A 171 4.13 -1.01 -3.05
C LEU A 171 3.90 -0.49 -4.47
N LEU A 172 2.83 0.27 -4.69
CA LEU A 172 2.45 0.79 -6.00
C LEU A 172 3.51 1.68 -6.62
N VAL A 173 4.13 2.54 -5.81
CA VAL A 173 5.11 3.53 -6.29
C VAL A 173 6.55 3.03 -6.37
N GLU A 174 6.80 1.77 -5.99
CA GLU A 174 8.15 1.19 -5.95
C GLU A 174 8.84 1.25 -7.32
N GLY A 175 8.09 1.07 -8.42
CA GLY A 175 8.61 1.14 -9.79
C GLY A 175 8.68 2.55 -10.39
N GLY A 176 8.24 3.58 -9.66
CA GLY A 176 8.15 4.96 -10.15
C GLY A 176 8.75 5.96 -9.16
N VAL A 177 7.94 6.82 -8.54
CA VAL A 177 8.43 7.89 -7.65
C VAL A 177 9.24 7.35 -6.46
N GLY A 178 8.98 6.11 -6.03
CA GLY A 178 9.79 5.43 -5.02
C GLY A 178 11.27 5.31 -5.40
N GLN A 179 11.64 5.29 -6.68
CA GLN A 179 13.06 5.28 -7.10
C GLN A 179 13.74 6.66 -7.02
N PHE A 180 12.95 7.72 -6.76
CA PHE A 180 13.36 9.11 -6.73
C PHE A 180 13.17 9.75 -5.35
N THR A 181 13.09 8.96 -4.27
CA THR A 181 12.85 9.44 -2.89
C THR A 181 13.76 10.61 -2.51
N GLU A 182 15.08 10.45 -2.63
CA GLU A 182 16.04 11.49 -2.27
C GLU A 182 16.00 12.68 -3.24
N ALA A 183 15.70 12.44 -4.51
CA ALA A 183 15.57 13.50 -5.51
C ALA A 183 14.30 14.35 -5.29
N LEU A 184 13.20 13.75 -4.82
CA LEU A 184 12.00 14.45 -4.39
C LEU A 184 12.26 15.24 -3.12
N ALA A 185 12.86 14.61 -2.11
CA ALA A 185 13.14 15.23 -0.82
C ALA A 185 14.09 16.43 -0.93
N GLY A 186 15.03 16.37 -1.87
CA GLY A 186 16.02 17.42 -2.11
C GLY A 186 15.61 18.47 -3.15
N ALA A 187 14.47 18.33 -3.81
CA ALA A 187 14.04 19.27 -4.84
C ALA A 187 13.71 20.64 -4.26
N SER A 188 14.43 21.66 -4.71
CA SER A 188 14.22 23.04 -4.28
C SER A 188 14.47 24.02 -5.41
N PRO A 189 13.69 25.13 -5.49
CA PRO A 189 13.94 26.16 -6.47
C PRO A 189 15.27 26.90 -6.17
N PRO A 190 15.95 27.43 -7.19
CA PRO A 190 17.15 28.23 -7.01
C PRO A 190 16.87 29.44 -6.10
N GLN A 191 17.71 29.60 -5.07
CA GLN A 191 17.65 30.76 -4.18
C GLN A 191 18.47 31.92 -4.76
N LYS A 192 17.87 33.11 -4.86
CA LYS A 192 18.60 34.32 -5.29
C LYS A 192 19.71 34.64 -4.27
N GLY A 193 20.96 34.62 -4.73
CA GLY A 193 22.14 35.00 -3.93
C GLY A 193 22.80 33.86 -3.14
N ALA A 194 22.23 32.65 -3.15
CA ALA A 194 22.94 31.46 -2.67
C ALA A 194 23.80 30.89 -3.82
N GLN A 195 25.04 30.45 -3.55
CA GLN A 195 25.77 29.67 -4.54
C GLN A 195 24.92 28.44 -4.90
N VAL A 196 24.78 28.18 -6.21
CA VAL A 196 24.18 26.94 -6.74
C VAL A 196 25.04 25.78 -6.24
N GLY A 197 24.70 25.29 -5.06
CA GLY A 197 25.50 24.35 -4.31
C GLY A 197 24.54 23.50 -3.51
N VAL A 198 24.24 22.33 -4.04
CA VAL A 198 23.56 21.31 -3.27
C VAL A 198 24.41 21.03 -2.02
N GLU A 199 23.78 21.11 -0.84
CA GLU A 199 24.44 20.85 0.44
C GLU A 199 25.22 19.54 0.34
N ARG A 200 26.42 19.50 0.94
CA ARG A 200 27.33 18.34 0.85
C ARG A 200 26.62 17.03 1.23
N GLU A 201 25.75 17.10 2.24
CA GLU A 201 24.94 15.99 2.72
C GLU A 201 23.93 15.51 1.67
N GLN A 202 23.23 16.41 0.97
CA GLN A 202 22.31 16.06 -0.09
C GLN A 202 23.04 15.45 -1.30
N ARG A 203 24.23 15.94 -1.65
CA ARG A 203 25.07 15.30 -2.68
C ARG A 203 25.47 13.88 -2.29
N GLN A 204 25.87 13.66 -1.04
CA GLN A 204 26.22 12.34 -0.54
C GLN A 204 25.00 11.39 -0.53
N ALA A 205 23.83 11.86 -0.08
CA ALA A 205 22.59 11.08 -0.09
C ALA A 205 22.21 10.65 -1.52
N LEU A 206 22.38 11.53 -2.50
CA LEU A 206 22.09 11.23 -3.90
C LEU A 206 23.13 10.30 -4.54
N GLN A 207 24.41 10.38 -4.15
CA GLN A 207 25.43 9.40 -4.56
C GLN A 207 25.10 8.00 -4.03
N LEU A 208 24.70 7.90 -2.76
CA LEU A 208 24.23 6.65 -2.16
C LEU A 208 22.96 6.14 -2.87
N ALA A 209 22.03 7.03 -3.20
CA ALA A 209 20.84 6.69 -3.98
C ALA A 209 21.19 6.18 -5.38
N ALA A 210 22.17 6.78 -6.09
CA ALA A 210 22.65 6.26 -7.38
C ALA A 210 23.21 4.85 -7.24
N ALA A 211 24.12 4.63 -6.29
CA ALA A 211 24.71 3.31 -6.08
C ALA A 211 23.67 2.27 -5.68
N ARG A 212 22.67 2.65 -4.88
CA ARG A 212 21.51 1.80 -4.56
C ARG A 212 20.69 1.49 -5.80
N ASN A 213 20.39 2.48 -6.64
CA ASN A 213 19.59 2.28 -7.85
C ASN A 213 20.34 1.39 -8.88
N GLU A 214 21.67 1.50 -8.97
CA GLU A 214 22.51 0.60 -9.77
C GLU A 214 22.49 -0.83 -9.23
N ARG A 215 22.71 -1.03 -7.92
CA ARG A 215 22.56 -2.35 -7.29
C ARG A 215 21.17 -2.91 -7.50
N PHE A 216 20.14 -2.09 -7.29
CA PHE A 216 18.75 -2.47 -7.49
C PHE A 216 18.49 -2.90 -8.94
N ALA A 217 19.12 -2.27 -9.94
CA ALA A 217 18.99 -2.70 -11.33
C ALA A 217 19.70 -4.05 -11.62
N LEU A 218 20.77 -4.38 -10.90
CA LEU A 218 21.57 -5.60 -11.09
C LEU A 218 21.09 -6.79 -10.26
N GLU A 219 20.63 -6.53 -9.03
CA GLU A 219 20.25 -7.55 -8.03
C GLU A 219 18.75 -7.88 -8.07
N ARG A 220 17.93 -7.01 -8.70
CA ARG A 220 16.49 -7.27 -8.86
C ARG A 220 16.27 -8.21 -10.04
N GLY A 221 15.72 -9.37 -9.73
CA GLY A 221 15.35 -10.38 -10.69
C GLY A 221 14.19 -11.21 -10.19
N SER A 222 13.61 -11.99 -11.08
CA SER A 222 12.75 -13.10 -10.72
C SER A 222 12.82 -14.08 -11.88
N ASN A 223 12.85 -15.38 -11.57
CA ASN A 223 12.63 -16.41 -12.56
C ASN A 223 11.18 -16.91 -12.47
N ALA A 224 10.59 -17.18 -13.64
CA ALA A 224 9.30 -17.81 -13.74
C ALA A 224 9.26 -18.72 -14.97
N VAL A 225 8.74 -19.93 -14.81
CA VAL A 225 8.58 -20.88 -15.92
C VAL A 225 7.20 -21.51 -15.81
N ALA A 226 6.41 -21.43 -16.88
CA ALA A 226 5.16 -22.16 -17.03
C ALA A 226 5.36 -23.25 -18.10
N ILE A 227 5.18 -24.50 -17.71
CA ILE A 227 5.28 -25.67 -18.58
C ILE A 227 3.86 -26.15 -18.87
N GLY A 228 3.48 -26.09 -20.15
CA GLY A 228 2.20 -26.59 -20.63
C GLY A 228 2.17 -28.10 -20.83
N ARG A 229 0.98 -28.64 -21.10
CA ARG A 229 0.73 -30.10 -21.22
C ARG A 229 1.61 -30.82 -22.26
N GLU A 230 2.05 -30.11 -23.30
CA GLU A 230 2.85 -30.68 -24.39
C GLU A 230 4.29 -31.02 -23.95
N LEU A 231 4.75 -30.42 -22.85
CA LEU A 231 6.10 -30.60 -22.32
C LEU A 231 6.11 -31.25 -20.92
N SER A 232 4.96 -31.44 -20.27
CA SER A 232 4.88 -32.08 -18.97
C SER A 232 4.60 -33.58 -19.09
N ALA A 233 5.35 -34.39 -18.35
CA ALA A 233 5.25 -35.85 -18.41
C ALA A 233 3.85 -36.40 -18.05
N ASN A 234 3.09 -35.67 -17.24
CA ASN A 234 1.74 -36.07 -16.81
C ASN A 234 0.62 -35.28 -17.52
N GLY A 235 0.95 -34.47 -18.54
CA GLY A 235 -0.01 -33.66 -19.29
C GLY A 235 -0.68 -32.53 -18.49
N ARG A 236 -0.23 -32.22 -17.27
CA ARG A 236 -0.74 -31.12 -16.43
C ARG A 236 0.17 -29.91 -16.47
N GLY A 237 -0.36 -28.73 -16.14
CA GLY A 237 0.46 -27.53 -16.00
C GLY A 237 1.47 -27.63 -14.85
N MET A 238 2.69 -27.12 -15.06
CA MET A 238 3.68 -26.94 -13.99
C MET A 238 4.16 -25.49 -13.97
N LEU A 239 4.31 -24.92 -12.77
CA LEU A 239 4.80 -23.56 -12.59
C LEU A 239 6.00 -23.55 -11.63
N LEU A 240 7.08 -22.90 -12.06
CA LEU A 240 8.14 -22.43 -11.19
C LEU A 240 7.92 -20.96 -10.84
N ALA A 241 7.73 -20.68 -9.55
CA ALA A 241 7.72 -19.35 -8.99
C ALA A 241 9.04 -19.10 -8.25
N ASN A 242 9.88 -18.18 -8.73
CA ASN A 242 11.17 -17.89 -8.10
C ASN A 242 11.46 -16.37 -8.08
N PRO A 243 10.73 -15.59 -7.25
CA PRO A 243 10.99 -14.18 -7.09
C PRO A 243 12.31 -13.92 -6.32
N HIS A 244 13.11 -12.93 -6.74
CA HIS A 244 14.30 -12.51 -6.00
C HIS A 244 14.04 -11.18 -5.30
N PHE A 245 13.58 -11.26 -4.05
CA PHE A 245 13.44 -10.12 -3.15
C PHE A 245 14.42 -10.19 -1.98
N PRO A 246 14.68 -9.04 -1.31
CA PRO A 246 15.44 -9.01 -0.07
C PRO A 246 14.88 -9.99 0.98
N TRP A 247 15.78 -10.59 1.76
CA TRP A 247 15.40 -11.56 2.81
C TRP A 247 14.83 -10.89 4.06
N GLY A 248 14.93 -9.57 4.19
CA GLY A 248 14.38 -8.78 5.28
C GLY A 248 13.60 -7.56 4.78
N GLY A 249 12.88 -6.92 5.69
CA GLY A 249 12.10 -5.70 5.41
C GLY A 249 10.80 -5.96 4.63
N GLY A 250 10.18 -4.89 4.17
CA GLY A 250 8.83 -4.90 3.64
C GLY A 250 8.64 -5.56 2.26
N MET A 251 9.66 -6.18 1.68
CA MET A 251 9.57 -6.95 0.43
C MET A 251 9.71 -8.47 0.65
N ARG A 252 9.76 -8.92 1.91
CA ARG A 252 9.81 -10.34 2.27
C ARG A 252 8.42 -10.98 2.20
N PHE A 253 8.33 -12.11 1.52
CA PHE A 253 7.10 -12.90 1.44
C PHE A 253 6.76 -13.66 2.73
N TYR A 254 5.46 -13.80 2.98
CA TYR A 254 4.87 -14.67 3.99
C TYR A 254 3.96 -15.69 3.32
N GLN A 255 4.22 -16.97 3.56
CA GLN A 255 3.43 -18.06 2.97
C GLN A 255 2.20 -18.33 3.83
N MET A 256 1.03 -18.47 3.20
CA MET A 256 -0.23 -18.79 3.87
C MET A 256 -1.22 -19.47 2.93
N HIS A 257 -2.20 -20.16 3.51
CA HIS A 257 -3.36 -20.72 2.82
C HIS A 257 -4.62 -20.04 3.38
N LEU A 258 -5.41 -19.47 2.48
CA LEU A 258 -6.64 -18.75 2.77
C LEU A 258 -7.87 -19.52 2.27
N THR A 259 -8.85 -19.72 3.13
CA THR A 259 -10.08 -20.44 2.77
C THR A 259 -11.33 -19.72 3.29
N ILE A 260 -12.27 -19.46 2.38
CA ILE A 260 -13.67 -19.14 2.69
C ILE A 260 -14.52 -20.23 2.00
N PRO A 261 -15.14 -21.16 2.73
CA PRO A 261 -15.86 -22.29 2.14
C PRO A 261 -16.85 -21.88 1.04
N GLY A 262 -16.74 -22.51 -0.12
CA GLY A 262 -17.58 -22.22 -1.30
C GLY A 262 -17.20 -20.96 -2.09
N LYS A 263 -16.26 -20.14 -1.60
CA LYS A 263 -15.92 -18.84 -2.19
C LYS A 263 -14.44 -18.70 -2.57
N LEU A 264 -13.54 -19.10 -1.68
CA LEU A 264 -12.09 -18.91 -1.83
C LEU A 264 -11.34 -20.11 -1.25
N ASP A 265 -10.35 -20.60 -1.99
CA ASP A 265 -9.38 -21.61 -1.54
C ASP A 265 -8.09 -21.38 -2.33
N VAL A 266 -7.13 -20.69 -1.69
CA VAL A 266 -5.91 -20.23 -2.35
C VAL A 266 -4.72 -20.34 -1.40
N MET A 267 -3.58 -20.78 -1.92
CA MET A 267 -2.34 -20.88 -1.17
C MET A 267 -1.20 -20.25 -1.94
N GLY A 268 -0.34 -19.55 -1.22
CA GLY A 268 0.81 -18.91 -1.83
C GLY A 268 1.51 -17.99 -0.87
N ALA A 269 2.06 -16.90 -1.39
CA ALA A 269 2.79 -15.94 -0.61
C ALA A 269 2.31 -14.51 -0.84
N ALA A 270 2.37 -13.71 0.22
CA ALA A 270 1.99 -12.31 0.20
C ALA A 270 3.07 -11.41 0.81
N LEU A 271 3.13 -10.17 0.33
CA LEU A 271 3.95 -9.13 0.95
C LEU A 271 3.30 -8.60 2.24
N PRO A 272 4.08 -7.99 3.14
CA PRO A 272 3.60 -7.52 4.44
C PRO A 272 2.43 -6.54 4.32
N GLY A 273 1.38 -6.76 5.10
CA GLY A 273 0.19 -5.89 5.12
C GLY A 273 -0.83 -6.13 4.01
N LEU A 274 -0.57 -7.04 3.06
CA LEU A 274 -1.55 -7.39 2.03
C LEU A 274 -2.44 -8.56 2.47
N PRO A 275 -3.77 -8.42 2.46
CA PRO A 275 -4.68 -9.46 2.92
C PRO A 275 -5.06 -10.46 1.81
N LEU A 276 -4.15 -10.74 0.87
CA LEU A 276 -4.39 -11.51 -0.37
C LEU A 276 -3.12 -12.24 -0.81
N ILE A 277 -3.25 -13.29 -1.64
CA ILE A 277 -2.09 -14.00 -2.19
C ILE A 277 -1.58 -13.26 -3.43
N ASN A 278 -0.30 -12.87 -3.43
CA ASN A 278 0.28 -12.18 -4.60
C ASN A 278 0.79 -13.16 -5.64
N ILE A 279 1.43 -14.25 -5.20
CA ILE A 279 1.93 -15.35 -6.02
C ILE A 279 1.50 -16.66 -5.38
N GLY A 280 1.02 -17.62 -6.17
CA GLY A 280 0.46 -18.82 -5.57
C GLY A 280 -0.31 -19.69 -6.54
N PHE A 281 -1.23 -20.47 -5.98
CA PHE A 281 -2.08 -21.38 -6.72
C PHE A 281 -3.39 -21.60 -5.98
N ASN A 282 -4.40 -22.02 -6.73
CA ASN A 282 -5.60 -22.65 -6.23
C ASN A 282 -5.80 -23.99 -6.94
N GLN A 283 -6.93 -24.66 -6.71
CA GLN A 283 -7.23 -25.95 -7.33
C GLN A 283 -7.31 -25.93 -8.87
N HIS A 284 -7.40 -24.75 -9.50
CA HIS A 284 -7.62 -24.59 -10.94
C HIS A 284 -6.37 -24.11 -11.69
N LEU A 285 -5.58 -23.21 -11.10
CA LEU A 285 -4.39 -22.63 -11.72
C LEU A 285 -3.33 -22.20 -10.72
N ALA A 286 -2.13 -21.94 -11.22
CA ALA A 286 -1.01 -21.34 -10.50
C ALA A 286 -0.51 -20.10 -11.24
N TRP A 287 -0.02 -19.10 -10.52
CA TRP A 287 0.61 -17.91 -11.10
C TRP A 287 1.77 -17.38 -10.26
N THR A 288 2.63 -16.62 -10.92
CA THR A 288 3.74 -15.91 -10.30
C THR A 288 4.05 -14.62 -11.05
N HIS A 289 4.94 -13.82 -10.48
CA HIS A 289 5.32 -12.51 -10.97
C HIS A 289 6.83 -12.39 -11.14
N THR A 290 7.23 -11.71 -12.21
CA THR A 290 8.60 -11.22 -12.40
C THR A 290 8.59 -9.72 -12.58
N VAL A 291 9.66 -9.04 -12.21
CA VAL A 291 9.74 -7.57 -12.35
C VAL A 291 9.67 -7.22 -13.85
N ASP A 292 8.81 -6.26 -14.21
CA ASP A 292 8.70 -5.80 -15.59
C ASP A 292 9.85 -4.84 -15.94
N THR A 293 10.30 -4.90 -17.19
CA THR A 293 11.30 -3.97 -17.75
C THR A 293 10.67 -2.66 -18.25
N SER A 294 9.34 -2.58 -18.31
CA SER A 294 8.63 -1.35 -18.66
C SER A 294 8.97 -0.21 -17.72
N ARG A 295 8.93 1.02 -18.23
CA ARG A 295 9.00 2.22 -17.38
C ARG A 295 7.59 2.54 -16.90
N HIS A 296 7.41 2.65 -15.58
CA HIS A 296 6.13 3.03 -14.96
C HIS A 296 6.06 4.51 -14.59
N PHE A 297 7.01 5.29 -15.10
CA PHE A 297 7.06 6.73 -14.90
C PHE A 297 7.57 7.44 -16.15
N THR A 298 7.19 8.72 -16.27
CA THR A 298 7.68 9.65 -17.29
C THR A 298 8.28 10.88 -16.61
N LEU A 299 9.47 11.29 -17.07
CA LEU A 299 10.07 12.57 -16.66
C LEU A 299 9.65 13.67 -17.63
N HIS A 300 9.16 14.77 -17.08
CA HIS A 300 8.81 15.97 -17.82
C HIS A 300 9.84 17.06 -17.51
N ARG A 301 10.57 17.53 -18.53
CA ARG A 301 11.35 18.76 -18.41
C ARG A 301 10.42 19.95 -18.55
N LEU A 302 10.25 20.69 -17.46
CA LEU A 302 9.43 21.88 -17.37
C LEU A 302 10.28 23.08 -17.78
N GLN A 303 9.82 23.86 -18.76
CA GLN A 303 10.39 25.18 -19.01
C GLN A 303 9.83 26.15 -17.98
N LEU A 304 10.69 26.77 -17.18
CA LEU A 304 10.29 27.68 -16.12
C LEU A 304 9.88 29.06 -16.67
N ASP A 305 9.04 29.75 -15.91
CA ASP A 305 8.78 31.17 -16.16
C ASP A 305 10.08 31.96 -15.84
N PRO A 306 10.63 32.75 -16.78
CA PRO A 306 11.85 33.52 -16.54
C PRO A 306 11.76 34.49 -15.36
N LYS A 307 10.54 34.82 -14.89
CA LYS A 307 10.31 35.72 -13.77
C LYS A 307 10.13 34.98 -12.43
N ASP A 308 9.81 33.69 -12.44
CA ASP A 308 9.51 32.91 -11.23
C ASP A 308 9.87 31.42 -11.44
N PRO A 309 10.95 30.92 -10.82
CA PRO A 309 11.38 29.53 -10.98
C PRO A 309 10.45 28.51 -10.29
N THR A 310 9.38 28.97 -9.62
CA THR A 310 8.29 28.12 -9.08
C THR A 310 7.05 28.10 -9.96
N ARG A 311 7.16 28.62 -11.19
CA ARG A 311 6.16 28.54 -12.26
C ARG A 311 6.79 27.94 -13.51
N TYR A 312 5.96 27.29 -14.33
CA TYR A 312 6.39 26.69 -15.58
C TYR A 312 5.41 27.01 -16.71
N LEU A 313 5.91 26.99 -17.94
CA LEU A 313 5.10 27.19 -19.13
C LEU A 313 4.42 25.87 -19.52
N LEU A 314 3.09 25.92 -19.60
CA LEU A 314 2.25 24.86 -20.14
C LEU A 314 1.42 25.44 -21.28
N ASP A 315 1.67 24.97 -22.50
CA ASP A 315 1.03 25.47 -23.73
C ASP A 315 1.12 27.02 -23.86
N GLY A 316 2.31 27.55 -23.56
CA GLY A 316 2.59 29.00 -23.59
C GLY A 316 2.09 29.79 -22.39
N LYS A 317 1.34 29.18 -21.46
CA LYS A 317 0.81 29.85 -20.25
C LYS A 317 1.66 29.56 -19.04
N SER A 318 1.97 30.60 -18.26
CA SER A 318 2.69 30.46 -16.99
C SER A 318 1.76 29.92 -15.90
N VAL A 319 2.02 28.70 -15.43
CA VAL A 319 1.26 27.97 -14.41
C VAL A 319 2.11 27.82 -13.16
N ALA A 320 1.54 28.10 -11.99
CA ALA A 320 2.23 27.89 -10.72
C ALA A 320 2.37 26.41 -10.40
N MET A 321 3.53 26.01 -9.86
CA MET A 321 3.67 24.71 -9.23
C MET A 321 2.81 24.66 -7.96
N GLY A 322 2.20 23.50 -7.69
CA GLY A 322 1.63 23.19 -6.40
C GLY A 322 2.72 23.15 -5.33
N LYS A 323 2.42 23.63 -4.13
CA LYS A 323 3.33 23.65 -2.98
C LYS A 323 2.66 22.93 -1.82
N GLN A 324 3.29 21.87 -1.32
CA GLN A 324 2.83 21.13 -0.15
C GLN A 324 3.84 21.30 0.97
N GLN A 325 3.42 21.93 2.08
CA GLN A 325 4.24 22.02 3.28
C GLN A 325 4.09 20.74 4.09
N LEU A 326 5.18 20.00 4.22
CA LEU A 326 5.25 18.74 4.96
C LEU A 326 5.96 18.99 6.28
N SER A 327 5.30 18.66 7.40
CA SER A 327 5.93 18.65 8.72
C SER A 327 6.33 17.22 9.08
N VAL A 328 7.60 17.02 9.40
CA VAL A 328 8.16 15.75 9.87
C VAL A 328 8.63 15.92 11.30
N GLN A 329 8.25 15.00 12.18
CA GLN A 329 8.78 14.97 13.55
C GLN A 329 10.18 14.34 13.53
N VAL A 330 11.18 15.08 14.03
CA VAL A 330 12.60 14.68 13.94
C VAL A 330 13.23 14.57 15.33
N LYS A 331 13.79 13.39 15.62
CA LYS A 331 14.59 13.16 16.83
C LYS A 331 15.91 13.92 16.76
N GLN A 332 16.15 14.73 17.78
CA GLN A 332 17.35 15.53 17.95
C GLN A 332 18.44 14.74 18.69
N ALA A 333 19.67 15.24 18.67
CA ALA A 333 20.80 14.62 19.38
C ALA A 333 20.60 14.59 20.91
N ASP A 334 19.86 15.55 21.47
CA ASP A 334 19.49 15.62 22.89
C ASP A 334 18.31 14.69 23.27
N GLY A 335 17.78 13.93 22.31
CA GLY A 335 16.65 13.02 22.50
C GLY A 335 15.27 13.68 22.37
N SER A 336 15.18 15.01 22.29
CA SER A 336 13.92 15.71 22.03
C SER A 336 13.42 15.45 20.60
N VAL A 337 12.12 15.67 20.36
CA VAL A 337 11.52 15.55 19.02
C VAL A 337 10.97 16.92 18.62
N LYS A 338 11.42 17.44 17.47
CA LYS A 338 10.99 18.75 16.95
C LYS A 338 10.41 18.62 15.54
N PRO A 339 9.38 19.41 15.19
CA PRO A 339 8.88 19.45 13.82
C PRO A 339 9.90 20.14 12.90
N VAL A 340 10.15 19.55 11.73
CA VAL A 340 10.91 20.13 10.63
C VAL A 340 10.00 20.22 9.42
N THR A 341 9.77 21.45 8.95
CA THR A 341 8.93 21.70 7.78
C THR A 341 9.76 21.76 6.51
N ARG A 342 9.33 21.05 5.47
CA ARG A 342 9.89 21.12 4.11
C ARG A 342 8.77 21.33 3.10
N THR A 343 9.05 22.08 2.04
CA THR A 343 8.10 22.28 0.95
C THR A 343 8.42 21.33 -0.18
N VAL A 344 7.46 20.50 -0.59
CA VAL A 344 7.53 19.70 -1.81
C VAL A 344 6.73 20.41 -2.90
N TYR A 345 7.33 20.51 -4.09
CA TYR A 345 6.72 21.13 -5.25
C TYR A 345 6.15 20.08 -6.19
N SER A 346 5.08 20.41 -6.90
CA SER A 346 4.48 19.52 -7.90
C SER A 346 4.00 20.31 -9.12
N SER A 347 4.21 19.74 -10.29
CA SER A 347 3.53 20.17 -11.53
C SER A 347 2.20 19.45 -11.67
N THR A 348 1.45 19.72 -12.75
CA THR A 348 0.26 18.93 -13.08
C THR A 348 0.58 17.45 -13.35
N PHE A 349 1.83 17.13 -13.71
CA PHE A 349 2.28 15.77 -14.02
C PHE A 349 2.67 14.96 -12.78
N GLY A 350 3.00 15.62 -11.67
CA GLY A 350 3.48 14.98 -10.44
C GLY A 350 4.61 15.77 -9.75
N PRO A 351 5.31 15.17 -8.77
CA PRO A 351 6.27 15.88 -7.94
C PRO A 351 7.48 16.34 -8.75
N VAL A 352 8.03 17.48 -8.38
CA VAL A 352 9.31 17.94 -8.88
C VAL A 352 10.41 17.12 -8.22
N VAL A 353 11.38 16.66 -9.02
CA VAL A 353 12.53 15.88 -8.58
C VAL A 353 13.80 16.58 -9.03
N GLN A 354 14.81 16.58 -8.18
CA GLN A 354 16.10 17.19 -8.49
C GLN A 354 17.23 16.20 -8.28
N TRP A 355 18.06 16.03 -9.31
CA TRP A 355 19.26 15.22 -9.26
C TRP A 355 20.44 16.05 -9.80
N PRO A 356 21.33 16.56 -8.95
CA PRO A 356 22.37 17.48 -9.37
C PRO A 356 23.24 16.93 -10.50
N GLY A 357 23.42 17.72 -11.55
CA GLY A 357 24.15 17.35 -12.77
C GLY A 357 23.42 16.38 -13.70
N ARG A 358 22.14 16.06 -13.43
CA ARG A 358 21.30 15.19 -14.28
C ARG A 358 19.91 15.76 -14.52
N LEU A 359 19.24 16.17 -13.44
CA LEU A 359 17.89 16.74 -13.38
C LEU A 359 17.94 18.01 -12.52
N ASP A 360 18.74 18.99 -12.96
CA ASP A 360 18.92 20.24 -12.21
C ASP A 360 17.64 21.09 -12.22
N TRP A 361 17.38 21.75 -11.09
CA TRP A 361 16.41 22.83 -11.01
C TRP A 361 17.20 24.15 -11.04
N ASP A 362 17.23 24.78 -12.20
CA ASP A 362 17.92 26.06 -12.44
C ASP A 362 16.92 27.19 -12.75
N ASP A 363 17.37 28.28 -13.35
CA ASP A 363 16.54 29.43 -13.72
C ASP A 363 15.66 29.21 -14.96
N LYS A 364 15.92 28.14 -15.72
CA LYS A 364 15.28 27.84 -17.01
C LYS A 364 14.47 26.56 -16.98
N PHE A 365 14.89 25.57 -16.22
CA PHE A 365 14.34 24.23 -16.23
C PHE A 365 14.16 23.65 -14.83
N ALA A 366 13.12 22.84 -14.69
CA ALA A 366 12.93 21.89 -13.60
C ALA A 366 12.41 20.57 -14.17
N PHE A 367 12.38 19.51 -13.37
CA PHE A 367 11.93 18.19 -13.81
C PHE A 367 10.84 17.67 -12.89
N SER A 368 9.71 17.24 -13.44
CA SER A 368 8.68 16.54 -12.68
C SER A 368 8.47 15.12 -13.16
N LEU A 369 8.04 14.26 -12.24
CA LEU A 369 7.86 12.84 -12.50
C LEU A 369 6.37 12.50 -12.49
N ARG A 370 5.88 11.89 -13.56
CA ARG A 370 4.56 11.28 -13.61
C ARG A 370 4.69 9.79 -13.36
N ASP A 371 4.09 9.29 -12.27
CA ASP A 371 4.02 7.86 -11.96
C ASP A 371 2.65 7.30 -12.36
N ALA A 372 2.65 6.26 -13.18
CA ALA A 372 1.43 5.61 -13.68
C ALA A 372 0.60 4.96 -12.56
N ASN A 373 1.27 4.54 -11.48
CA ASN A 373 0.65 3.83 -10.36
C ASN A 373 0.16 4.76 -9.24
N LEU A 374 0.42 6.07 -9.32
CA LEU A 374 0.03 7.01 -8.26
C LEU A 374 -1.48 7.02 -7.98
N LYS A 375 -2.29 6.74 -9.01
CA LYS A 375 -3.77 6.63 -8.94
C LYS A 375 -4.26 5.19 -9.13
N ASN A 376 -3.40 4.20 -9.00
CA ASN A 376 -3.81 2.80 -9.12
C ASN A 376 -4.46 2.33 -7.81
N ASP A 377 -5.79 2.42 -7.75
CA ASP A 377 -6.63 1.98 -6.62
C ASP A 377 -7.19 0.56 -6.81
N ARG A 378 -6.80 -0.14 -7.88
CA ARG A 378 -7.38 -1.42 -8.31
C ARG A 378 -6.55 -2.64 -7.92
N VAL A 379 -5.34 -2.44 -7.39
CA VAL A 379 -4.37 -3.52 -7.16
C VAL A 379 -4.87 -4.61 -6.20
N LEU A 380 -5.60 -4.24 -5.14
CA LEU A 380 -6.17 -5.22 -4.21
C LEU A 380 -7.32 -6.00 -4.85
N GLN A 381 -8.22 -5.31 -5.56
CA GLN A 381 -9.28 -5.96 -6.32
C GLN A 381 -8.71 -6.91 -7.39
N GLN A 382 -7.61 -6.52 -8.03
CA GLN A 382 -6.91 -7.33 -9.03
C GLN A 382 -6.41 -8.65 -8.45
N TRP A 383 -5.69 -8.63 -7.32
CA TRP A 383 -5.23 -9.87 -6.69
C TRP A 383 -6.39 -10.70 -6.14
N TYR A 384 -7.43 -10.06 -5.59
CA TYR A 384 -8.59 -10.82 -5.12
C TYR A 384 -9.30 -11.58 -6.26
N ALA A 385 -9.46 -10.93 -7.42
CA ALA A 385 -10.02 -11.59 -8.60
C ALA A 385 -9.13 -12.71 -9.14
N MET A 386 -7.80 -12.59 -9.00
CA MET A 386 -6.85 -13.65 -9.36
C MET A 386 -6.95 -14.85 -8.40
N ASP A 387 -7.01 -14.59 -7.09
CA ASP A 387 -7.13 -15.60 -6.06
C ASP A 387 -8.39 -16.48 -6.23
N GLN A 388 -9.49 -15.86 -6.68
CA GLN A 388 -10.78 -16.51 -6.93
C GLN A 388 -10.93 -17.17 -8.31
N ALA A 389 -9.97 -16.97 -9.22
CA ALA A 389 -10.14 -17.38 -10.61
C ALA A 389 -10.29 -18.91 -10.74
N LYS A 390 -11.32 -19.35 -11.48
CA LYS A 390 -11.62 -20.78 -11.71
C LYS A 390 -11.13 -21.32 -13.05
N SER A 391 -10.50 -20.47 -13.85
CA SER A 391 -9.89 -20.84 -15.14
C SER A 391 -8.83 -19.82 -15.54
N LEU A 392 -7.88 -20.23 -16.39
CA LEU A 392 -6.88 -19.32 -16.95
C LEU A 392 -7.51 -18.17 -17.73
N LYS A 393 -8.65 -18.43 -18.41
CA LYS A 393 -9.40 -17.40 -19.11
C LYS A 393 -9.97 -16.35 -18.15
N ALA A 394 -10.65 -16.76 -17.08
CA ALA A 394 -11.18 -15.83 -16.08
C ALA A 394 -10.06 -15.01 -15.41
N PHE A 395 -8.91 -15.64 -15.14
CA PHE A 395 -7.71 -14.97 -14.65
C PHE A 395 -7.17 -13.94 -15.65
N GLN A 396 -7.05 -14.30 -16.93
CA GLN A 396 -6.59 -13.38 -17.97
C GLN A 396 -7.57 -12.22 -18.18
N ASP A 397 -8.87 -12.51 -18.19
CA ASP A 397 -9.93 -11.51 -18.37
C ASP A 397 -9.92 -10.49 -17.21
N SER A 398 -9.68 -10.92 -15.97
CA SER A 398 -9.57 -10.00 -14.82
C SER A 398 -8.35 -9.09 -14.93
N VAL A 399 -7.19 -9.61 -15.34
CA VAL A 399 -5.98 -8.80 -15.58
C VAL A 399 -6.22 -7.77 -16.69
N ARG A 400 -6.97 -8.14 -17.74
CA ARG A 400 -7.30 -7.24 -18.85
C ARG A 400 -8.28 -6.14 -18.46
N SER A 401 -9.30 -6.46 -17.66
CA SER A 401 -10.37 -5.51 -17.33
C SER A 401 -10.01 -4.58 -16.18
N LEU A 402 -9.36 -5.10 -15.13
CA LEU A 402 -9.01 -4.31 -13.94
C LEU A 402 -7.74 -3.49 -14.15
N GLN A 403 -6.75 -4.03 -14.86
CA GLN A 403 -5.45 -3.39 -15.06
C GLN A 403 -4.86 -2.85 -13.74
N GLY A 404 -4.89 -3.69 -12.69
CA GLY A 404 -4.42 -3.32 -11.35
C GLY A 404 -2.98 -3.73 -11.06
N ILE A 405 -2.37 -4.59 -11.88
CA ILE A 405 -0.99 -5.06 -11.71
C ILE A 405 -0.02 -3.88 -11.91
N PRO A 406 0.84 -3.55 -10.94
CA PRO A 406 1.51 -2.25 -10.97
C PRO A 406 2.81 -2.22 -11.78
N TRP A 407 3.68 -3.22 -11.62
CA TRP A 407 5.04 -3.19 -12.18
C TRP A 407 5.67 -4.58 -12.42
N VAL A 408 4.85 -5.62 -12.50
CA VAL A 408 5.30 -7.00 -12.70
C VAL A 408 4.70 -7.61 -13.96
N ASN A 409 5.45 -8.50 -14.60
CA ASN A 409 4.89 -9.48 -15.53
C ASN A 409 4.11 -10.54 -14.74
N THR A 410 3.21 -11.23 -15.43
CA THR A 410 2.44 -12.34 -14.87
C THR A 410 2.65 -13.59 -15.71
N VAL A 411 3.05 -14.69 -15.06
CA VAL A 411 3.19 -16.02 -15.66
C VAL A 411 2.21 -16.94 -14.94
N ALA A 412 1.40 -17.68 -15.68
CA ALA A 412 0.40 -18.59 -15.11
C ALA A 412 0.27 -19.89 -15.91
N VAL A 413 -0.24 -20.92 -15.26
CA VAL A 413 -0.58 -22.19 -15.90
C VAL A 413 -1.80 -22.80 -15.23
N ASP A 414 -2.69 -23.43 -15.99
CA ASP A 414 -3.84 -24.13 -15.42
C ASP A 414 -3.64 -25.64 -15.27
N ALA A 415 -4.55 -26.28 -14.55
CA ALA A 415 -4.54 -27.72 -14.34
C ALA A 415 -4.65 -28.55 -15.64
N LYS A 416 -5.12 -27.95 -16.74
CA LYS A 416 -5.21 -28.55 -18.09
C LYS A 416 -3.94 -28.32 -18.94
N GLY A 417 -2.93 -27.66 -18.37
CA GLY A 417 -1.66 -27.37 -19.02
C GLY A 417 -1.74 -26.32 -20.11
N GLN A 418 -2.66 -25.35 -20.01
CA GLN A 418 -2.57 -24.09 -20.75
C GLN A 418 -1.64 -23.14 -20.00
N ALA A 419 -0.65 -22.58 -20.69
CA ALA A 419 0.30 -21.62 -20.13
C ALA A 419 0.00 -20.20 -20.63
N LEU A 420 0.24 -19.21 -19.77
CA LEU A 420 0.05 -17.79 -20.03
C LEU A 420 1.30 -17.01 -19.63
N TYR A 421 1.75 -16.13 -20.52
CA TYR A 421 2.64 -15.02 -20.20
C TYR A 421 1.94 -13.71 -20.53
N SER A 422 1.94 -12.76 -19.60
CA SER A 422 1.30 -11.46 -19.76
C SER A 422 2.22 -10.33 -19.28
N ARG A 423 2.39 -9.30 -20.11
CA ARG A 423 3.10 -8.04 -19.81
C ARG A 423 2.14 -6.88 -19.55
N MET A 424 1.03 -7.17 -18.90
CA MET A 424 -0.03 -6.19 -18.60
C MET A 424 0.15 -5.65 -17.19
N SER A 425 0.82 -4.51 -17.10
CA SER A 425 0.97 -3.71 -15.90
C SER A 425 0.57 -2.26 -16.19
N THR A 426 0.22 -1.49 -15.17
CA THR A 426 -0.11 -0.06 -15.27
C THR A 426 1.06 0.72 -15.88
N ARG A 427 0.79 1.61 -16.85
CA ARG A 427 1.77 2.42 -17.58
C ARG A 427 1.26 3.84 -17.80
#